data_AF-A0A067JTU9-F1
#
_entry.id   AF-A0A067JTU9-F1
#
_cell.length_a   1.000
_cell.length_b   1.000
_cell.length_c   1.000
_cell.angle_alpha   90.00
_cell.angle_beta   90.00
_cell.angle_gamma   90.00
#
_symmetry.space_group_name_H-M   'P 1'
#
loop_
_entity.id
_entity.type
_entity.pdbx_description
1 polymer ?
#
loop_
_entity_poly.entity_id
_entity_poly.type
_entity_poly.pdbx_seq_one_letter_code
_entity_poly.pdbx_strand_id
1 'polypeptide(L)'
;MASLPRLYSHFLQAKRDMTIYPSQKRSSSNNILIINRHITSSLSSQISEPAIQRKSANYQPTTWSYNFVQSLNNVNADRMYKEKAKKLEEEVRSLIKDEDTESLAILEMVDDIQRLGLGHRFQNDIKQILEGIWCLEGVNYTYKAQKTSLHASALTFRLLRQHGYQFSQDVFRDFMDEKGQILASLKEDANGILSLYEASYLALEGELLLDKAIAETSILLKNIQSNGSEESYIKESIRRTLELPLHQRALMLDARWYIELYSKKEDANHKLLELAKLDFNMRQSVLQRDLKDIYRYEVKKI
;
A
#
# COMPACT_ATOMS: atom_id res chain seq x y z
N MET A 1 -0.31 -8.88 34.80
CA MET A 1 -1.28 -9.52 33.87
C MET A 1 -1.47 -8.60 32.68
N ALA A 2 -1.24 -9.18 31.51
CA ALA A 2 -1.15 -8.64 30.15
C ALA A 2 -1.86 -7.30 29.85
N SER A 3 -1.03 -6.34 29.45
CA SER A 3 -1.35 -5.20 28.58
C SER A 3 -1.57 -5.66 27.13
N LEU A 4 -2.62 -5.17 26.48
CA LEU A 4 -2.72 -5.06 25.02
C LEU A 4 -2.77 -3.57 24.63
N PRO A 5 -1.73 -3.02 23.96
CA PRO A 5 -1.58 -1.59 23.74
C PRO A 5 -1.78 -1.11 22.28
N ARG A 6 -2.20 0.15 22.15
CA ARG A 6 -1.68 1.19 21.21
C ARG A 6 -1.82 1.05 19.68
N LEU A 7 -2.53 0.09 19.10
CA LEU A 7 -2.77 0.12 17.64
C LEU A 7 -3.89 1.08 17.17
N TYR A 8 -4.73 1.58 18.09
CA TYR A 8 -5.88 2.43 17.73
C TYR A 8 -5.61 3.95 17.82
N SER A 9 -4.52 4.38 18.47
CA SER A 9 -4.29 5.81 18.73
C SER A 9 -3.61 6.55 17.57
N HIS A 10 -2.77 5.88 16.77
CA HIS A 10 -2.10 6.53 15.63
C HIS A 10 -3.04 6.77 14.44
N PHE A 11 -4.13 6.00 14.30
CA PHE A 11 -5.16 6.22 13.28
C PHE A 11 -5.96 7.53 13.45
N LEU A 12 -5.93 8.14 14.64
CA LEU A 12 -6.75 9.33 14.95
C LEU A 12 -5.97 10.65 14.86
N GLN A 13 -4.63 10.63 14.82
CA GLN A 13 -3.82 11.84 14.76
C GLN A 13 -3.65 12.36 13.32
N ALA A 14 -3.66 11.47 12.30
CA ALA A 14 -3.59 11.81 10.86
C ALA A 14 -4.88 12.43 10.29
N LYS A 15 -5.89 12.64 11.13
CA LYS A 15 -7.22 13.13 10.75
C LYS A 15 -7.32 14.66 10.72
N ARG A 16 -6.27 15.38 11.15
CA ARG A 16 -6.32 16.83 11.38
C ARG A 16 -5.85 17.70 10.21
N ASP A 17 -5.09 17.15 9.26
CA ASP A 17 -4.65 17.90 8.06
C ASP A 17 -5.44 17.55 6.78
N MET A 18 -6.50 16.75 6.93
CA MET A 18 -7.55 16.51 5.94
C MET A 18 -8.91 16.86 6.55
N THR A 19 -9.18 18.14 6.77
CA THR A 19 -10.56 18.63 6.83
C THR A 19 -11.07 18.63 5.38
N ILE A 20 -12.06 17.82 5.01
CA ILE A 20 -13.46 17.85 5.44
C ILE A 20 -14.00 16.41 5.44
N TYR A 21 -14.46 15.92 6.61
CA TYR A 21 -15.69 15.13 6.87
C TYR A 21 -15.55 14.43 8.25
N PRO A 22 -16.55 14.56 9.15
CA PRO A 22 -16.44 14.03 10.50
C PRO A 22 -16.64 12.51 10.52
N SER A 23 -15.64 11.78 11.00
CA SER A 23 -15.86 10.45 11.61
C SER A 23 -16.11 10.67 13.11
N GLN A 24 -17.28 10.26 13.61
CA GLN A 24 -17.63 10.43 15.03
C GLN A 24 -17.61 9.10 15.81
N LYS A 25 -17.31 9.27 17.11
CA LYS A 25 -16.99 8.28 18.14
C LYS A 25 -18.16 7.35 18.49
N ARG A 26 -17.80 6.14 18.93
CA ARG A 26 -18.67 5.18 19.63
C ARG A 26 -19.31 5.84 20.86
N SER A 27 -20.64 5.82 20.95
CA SER A 27 -21.34 5.76 22.23
C SER A 27 -22.01 4.39 22.34
N SER A 28 -21.66 3.66 23.39
CA SER A 28 -22.34 2.44 23.81
C SER A 28 -23.45 2.86 24.77
N SER A 29 -24.70 2.69 24.36
CA SER A 29 -25.84 2.74 25.28
C SER A 29 -26.48 1.37 25.31
N ASN A 30 -26.13 0.61 26.37
CA ASN A 30 -26.89 -0.56 26.81
C ASN A 30 -28.24 -0.07 27.31
N ASN A 31 -29.35 -0.61 26.79
CA ASN A 31 -30.62 -0.60 27.51
C ASN A 31 -31.29 -1.97 27.42
N ILE A 32 -31.53 -2.51 28.61
CA ILE A 32 -32.09 -3.82 28.95
C ILE A 32 -33.61 -3.75 28.72
N LEU A 33 -34.14 -4.65 27.90
CA LEU A 33 -35.60 -4.89 27.80
C LEU A 33 -35.97 -6.04 28.75
N ILE A 34 -36.70 -5.70 29.80
CA ILE A 34 -37.33 -6.63 30.75
C ILE A 34 -38.51 -7.29 30.02
N ILE A 35 -38.48 -8.61 29.87
CA ILE A 35 -39.59 -9.40 29.30
C ILE A 35 -40.35 -10.05 30.46
N ASN A 36 -41.59 -9.61 30.70
CA ASN A 36 -42.53 -10.30 31.57
C ASN A 36 -42.98 -11.62 30.92
N ARG A 37 -42.67 -12.75 31.57
CA ARG A 37 -43.21 -14.07 31.22
C ARG A 37 -44.49 -14.33 32.02
N HIS A 38 -45.63 -14.34 31.35
CA HIS A 38 -46.80 -15.08 31.83
C HIS A 38 -46.78 -16.48 31.20
N ILE A 39 -46.72 -17.51 32.05
CA ILE A 39 -46.85 -18.92 31.66
C ILE A 39 -48.32 -19.28 31.86
N THR A 40 -49.01 -19.66 30.79
CA THR A 40 -50.24 -20.46 30.86
C THR A 40 -50.07 -21.67 29.97
N SER A 41 -50.02 -22.84 30.61
CA SER A 41 -49.93 -24.14 29.98
C SER A 41 -51.31 -24.63 29.53
N SER A 42 -51.42 -25.07 28.29
CA SER A 42 -52.41 -26.09 27.92
C SER A 42 -51.80 -27.02 26.88
N LEU A 43 -51.80 -28.32 27.20
CA LEU A 43 -51.37 -29.39 26.30
C LEU A 43 -52.48 -29.63 25.27
N SER A 44 -52.16 -29.48 23.99
CA SER A 44 -52.88 -30.14 22.91
C SER A 44 -51.86 -30.86 22.04
N SER A 45 -51.93 -32.18 22.05
CA SER A 45 -51.10 -33.07 21.25
C SER A 45 -51.56 -33.01 19.79
N GLN A 46 -50.79 -32.31 18.96
CA GLN A 46 -50.81 -32.51 17.52
C GLN A 46 -49.41 -32.93 17.07
N ILE A 47 -49.35 -34.03 16.33
CA ILE A 47 -48.15 -34.52 15.65
C ILE A 47 -47.74 -33.43 14.68
N SER A 48 -46.79 -32.58 15.09
CA SER A 48 -46.18 -31.58 14.24
C SER A 48 -44.95 -32.22 13.61
N GLU A 49 -44.89 -32.25 12.28
CA GLU A 49 -43.65 -32.50 11.56
C GLU A 49 -42.53 -31.66 12.21
N PRO A 50 -41.32 -32.19 12.42
CA PRO A 50 -40.27 -31.41 13.05
C PRO A 50 -40.02 -30.22 12.13
N ALA A 51 -40.49 -29.03 12.55
CA ALA A 51 -40.25 -27.79 11.85
C ALA A 51 -38.75 -27.72 11.60
N ILE A 52 -38.34 -27.81 10.34
CA ILE A 52 -36.93 -27.70 9.97
C ILE A 52 -36.52 -26.28 10.34
N GLN A 53 -36.03 -26.11 11.57
CA GLN A 53 -35.65 -24.83 12.09
C GLN A 53 -34.35 -24.46 11.39
N ARG A 54 -34.46 -23.61 10.36
CA ARG A 54 -33.32 -23.19 9.55
C ARG A 54 -32.29 -22.57 10.48
N LYS A 55 -31.10 -23.17 10.55
CA LYS A 55 -29.98 -22.62 11.34
C LYS A 55 -29.57 -21.28 10.72
N SER A 56 -29.50 -20.24 11.55
CA SER A 56 -28.94 -18.94 11.16
C SER A 56 -27.44 -18.92 11.43
N ALA A 57 -26.66 -18.35 10.51
CA ALA A 57 -25.21 -18.19 10.67
C ALA A 57 -24.83 -16.98 11.55
N ASN A 58 -25.80 -16.24 12.09
CA ASN A 58 -25.60 -15.07 12.95
C ASN A 58 -24.69 -13.98 12.33
N TYR A 59 -24.81 -13.77 11.01
CA TYR A 59 -24.10 -12.69 10.32
C TYR A 59 -24.48 -11.32 10.88
N GLN A 60 -23.47 -10.46 11.02
CA GLN A 60 -23.69 -9.08 11.44
C GLN A 60 -24.20 -8.24 10.27
N PRO A 61 -25.03 -7.20 10.55
CA PRO A 61 -25.46 -6.28 9.51
C PRO A 61 -24.28 -5.46 8.96
N THR A 62 -24.50 -4.84 7.80
CA THR A 62 -23.50 -3.96 7.18
C THR A 62 -23.15 -2.79 8.09
N THR A 63 -21.87 -2.41 8.11
CA THR A 63 -21.40 -1.23 8.84
C THR A 63 -21.97 0.06 8.27
N TRP A 64 -22.25 0.11 6.97
CA TRP A 64 -22.78 1.28 6.27
C TRP A 64 -24.27 1.13 6.03
N SER A 65 -25.04 2.13 6.47
CA SER A 65 -26.46 2.22 6.17
C SER A 65 -26.67 2.79 4.77
N TYR A 66 -27.79 2.42 4.13
CA TYR A 66 -28.18 2.97 2.83
C TYR A 66 -28.23 4.51 2.85
N ASN A 67 -28.85 5.10 3.89
CA ASN A 67 -28.95 6.54 4.04
C ASN A 67 -27.57 7.22 4.12
N PHE A 68 -26.63 6.60 4.83
CA PHE A 68 -25.25 7.09 4.89
C PHE A 68 -24.61 7.08 3.49
N VAL A 69 -24.69 5.96 2.76
CA VAL A 69 -24.11 5.85 1.41
C VAL A 69 -24.74 6.86 0.46
N GLN A 70 -26.06 7.03 0.47
CA GLN A 70 -26.73 8.01 -0.39
C GLN A 70 -26.37 9.47 -0.02
N SER A 71 -26.09 9.75 1.25
CA SER A 71 -25.71 11.09 1.73
C SER A 71 -24.31 11.54 1.32
N LEU A 72 -23.44 10.63 0.87
CA LEU A 72 -22.05 10.95 0.49
C LEU A 72 -22.02 12.02 -0.62
N ASN A 73 -21.64 13.25 -0.31
CA ASN A 73 -21.67 14.33 -1.31
C ASN A 73 -20.27 14.58 -1.87
N ASN A 74 -20.14 14.43 -3.19
CA ASN A 74 -18.95 14.80 -3.94
C ASN A 74 -19.31 15.96 -4.86
N VAL A 75 -19.34 17.17 -4.29
CA VAL A 75 -19.62 18.37 -5.08
C VAL A 75 -18.45 18.60 -6.03
N ASN A 76 -18.71 18.35 -7.31
CA ASN A 76 -18.13 18.85 -8.57
C ASN A 76 -16.98 19.89 -8.52
N ALA A 77 -15.93 19.65 -7.75
CA ALA A 77 -14.62 20.25 -7.96
C ALA A 77 -13.83 19.49 -9.05
N ASP A 78 -14.47 18.49 -9.67
CA ASP A 78 -13.94 17.65 -10.76
C ASP A 78 -13.25 18.45 -11.85
N ARG A 79 -13.80 19.59 -12.32
CA ARG A 79 -13.17 20.35 -13.41
C ARG A 79 -11.89 21.05 -12.96
N MET A 80 -11.95 21.79 -11.86
CA MET A 80 -10.78 22.50 -11.33
C MET A 80 -9.67 21.52 -10.89
N TYR A 81 -10.04 20.41 -10.26
CA TYR A 81 -9.08 19.37 -9.88
C TYR A 81 -8.51 18.65 -11.10
N LYS A 82 -9.29 18.41 -12.16
CA LYS A 82 -8.76 17.86 -13.43
C LYS A 82 -7.74 18.79 -14.08
N GLU A 83 -8.03 20.09 -14.16
CA GLU A 83 -7.11 21.07 -14.75
C GLU A 83 -5.82 21.19 -13.93
N LYS A 84 -5.95 21.29 -12.60
CA LYS A 84 -4.78 21.32 -11.69
C LYS A 84 -3.96 20.04 -11.73
N ALA A 85 -4.61 18.87 -11.74
CA ALA A 85 -3.93 17.58 -11.84
C ALA A 85 -3.17 17.45 -13.16
N LYS A 86 -3.75 17.89 -14.29
CA LYS A 86 -3.06 17.90 -15.59
C LYS A 86 -1.80 18.76 -15.56
N LYS A 87 -1.88 19.97 -15.00
CA LYS A 87 -0.72 20.85 -14.87
C LYS A 87 0.40 20.20 -14.04
N LEU A 88 0.06 19.65 -12.87
CA LEU A 88 1.03 18.96 -12.02
C LEU A 88 1.61 17.72 -12.71
N GLU A 89 0.80 16.99 -13.48
CA GLU A 89 1.23 15.83 -14.25
C GLU A 89 2.28 16.21 -15.31
N GLU A 90 2.08 17.31 -16.03
CA GLU A 90 3.07 17.85 -16.99
C GLU A 90 4.36 18.29 -16.30
N GLU A 91 4.27 18.96 -15.15
CA GLU A 91 5.44 19.35 -14.37
C GLU A 91 6.23 18.15 -13.83
N VAL A 92 5.56 17.07 -13.43
CA VAL A 92 6.24 15.82 -13.03
C VAL A 92 6.88 15.15 -14.25
N ARG A 93 6.22 15.13 -15.42
CA ARG A 93 6.82 14.59 -16.66
C ARG A 93 8.07 15.36 -17.08
N SER A 94 8.11 16.67 -16.90
CA SER A 94 9.32 17.44 -17.21
C SER A 94 10.49 17.07 -16.31
N LEU A 95 10.24 16.76 -15.03
CA LEU A 95 11.29 16.31 -14.11
C LEU A 95 11.84 14.93 -14.49
N ILE A 96 10.98 14.03 -14.92
CA ILE A 96 11.37 12.68 -15.35
C ILE A 96 12.24 12.71 -16.61
N LYS A 97 11.99 13.66 -17.52
CA LYS A 97 12.66 13.77 -18.82
C LYS A 97 13.91 14.65 -18.80
N ASP A 98 14.27 15.16 -17.64
CA ASP A 98 15.45 16.00 -17.48
C ASP A 98 16.71 15.13 -17.56
N GLU A 99 17.52 15.36 -18.59
CA GLU A 99 18.75 14.60 -18.89
C GLU A 99 19.82 14.76 -17.80
N ASP A 100 19.76 15.84 -17.03
CA ASP A 100 20.70 16.11 -15.93
C ASP A 100 20.36 15.33 -14.65
N THR A 101 19.22 14.63 -14.61
CA THR A 101 18.78 13.88 -13.43
C THR A 101 19.55 12.57 -13.27
N GLU A 102 20.09 12.33 -12.07
CA GLU A 102 20.78 11.09 -11.73
C GLU A 102 19.87 9.86 -11.93
N SER A 103 20.42 8.77 -12.48
CA SER A 103 19.65 7.54 -12.76
C SER A 103 18.96 6.95 -11.53
N LEU A 104 19.58 7.05 -10.35
CA LEU A 104 18.98 6.58 -9.10
C LEU A 104 17.75 7.43 -8.72
N ALA A 105 17.84 8.75 -8.82
CA ALA A 105 16.73 9.65 -8.52
C ALA A 105 15.53 9.39 -9.47
N ILE A 106 15.80 9.07 -10.74
CA ILE A 106 14.74 8.67 -11.70
C ILE A 106 14.07 7.36 -11.25
N LEU A 107 14.85 6.36 -10.84
CA LEU A 107 14.31 5.08 -10.35
C LEU A 107 13.47 5.25 -9.08
N GLU A 108 13.94 6.05 -8.12
CA GLU A 108 13.19 6.38 -6.91
C GLU A 108 11.90 7.13 -7.24
N MET A 109 11.94 8.06 -8.19
CA MET A 109 10.75 8.78 -8.65
C MET A 109 9.73 7.85 -9.31
N VAL A 110 10.19 6.89 -10.11
CA VAL A 110 9.30 5.86 -10.70
C VAL A 110 8.65 5.03 -9.60
N ASP A 111 9.40 4.60 -8.58
CA ASP A 111 8.86 3.86 -7.44
C ASP A 111 7.82 4.68 -6.67
N ASP A 112 8.13 5.95 -6.39
CA ASP A 112 7.23 6.87 -5.71
C ASP A 112 5.93 7.07 -6.49
N ILE A 113 6.01 7.28 -7.81
CA ILE A 113 4.83 7.40 -8.68
C ILE A 113 3.94 6.15 -8.59
N GLN A 114 4.52 4.96 -8.62
CA GLN A 114 3.75 3.72 -8.52
C GLN A 114 3.10 3.57 -7.15
N ARG A 115 3.86 3.78 -6.07
CA ARG A 115 3.39 3.62 -4.68
C ARG A 115 2.39 4.68 -4.25
N LEU A 116 2.46 5.88 -4.83
CA LEU A 116 1.44 6.93 -4.67
C LEU A 116 0.15 6.67 -5.45
N GLY A 117 0.06 5.55 -6.19
CA GLY A 117 -1.12 5.18 -6.98
C GLY A 117 -1.23 5.93 -8.32
N LEU A 118 -0.19 6.68 -8.70
CA LEU A 118 -0.14 7.49 -9.91
C LEU A 118 0.34 6.73 -11.14
N GLY A 119 0.79 5.48 -11.01
CA GLY A 119 1.34 4.70 -12.13
C GLY A 119 0.48 4.66 -13.40
N HIS A 120 -0.85 4.73 -13.27
CA HIS A 120 -1.77 4.80 -14.41
C HIS A 120 -1.67 6.08 -15.25
N ARG A 121 -1.19 7.20 -14.69
CA ARG A 121 -0.98 8.48 -15.40
C ARG A 121 0.36 8.53 -16.13
N PHE A 122 1.31 7.73 -15.68
CA PHE A 122 2.70 7.73 -16.16
C PHE A 122 3.07 6.41 -16.84
N GLN A 123 2.10 5.62 -17.33
CA GLN A 123 2.36 4.28 -17.89
C GLN A 123 3.40 4.31 -19.01
N ASN A 124 3.26 5.25 -19.96
CA ASN A 124 4.19 5.39 -21.08
C ASN A 124 5.54 5.91 -20.63
N ASP A 125 5.56 6.88 -19.71
CA ASP A 125 6.80 7.45 -19.17
C ASP A 125 7.61 6.37 -18.43
N ILE A 126 6.97 5.61 -17.55
CA ILE A 126 7.59 4.49 -16.81
C ILE A 126 8.10 3.43 -17.79
N LYS A 127 7.30 3.05 -18.78
CA LYS A 127 7.70 2.07 -19.79
C LYS A 127 8.97 2.51 -20.53
N GLN A 128 9.02 3.75 -21.00
CA GLN A 128 10.18 4.29 -21.72
C GLN A 128 11.45 4.31 -20.85
N ILE A 129 11.33 4.70 -19.58
CA ILE A 129 12.45 4.71 -18.63
C ILE A 129 12.99 3.28 -18.44
N LEU A 130 12.10 2.32 -18.17
CA LEU A 130 12.50 0.94 -17.92
C LEU A 130 13.07 0.27 -19.18
N GLU A 131 12.53 0.56 -20.37
CA GLU A 131 13.11 0.14 -21.64
C GLU A 131 14.54 0.70 -21.83
N GLY A 132 14.75 1.98 -21.50
CA GLY A 132 16.05 2.61 -21.54
C GLY A 132 17.06 1.94 -20.60
N ILE A 133 16.66 1.69 -19.35
CA ILE A 133 17.50 1.01 -18.35
C ILE A 133 17.82 -0.42 -18.80
N TRP A 134 16.81 -1.17 -19.25
CA TRP A 134 16.98 -2.53 -19.73
C TRP A 134 17.95 -2.61 -20.92
N CYS A 135 17.82 -1.73 -21.91
CA CYS A 135 18.73 -1.68 -23.05
C CYS A 135 20.17 -1.34 -22.64
N LEU A 136 20.36 -0.45 -21.67
CA LEU A 136 21.69 -0.08 -21.18
C LEU A 136 22.35 -1.21 -20.36
N GLU A 137 21.56 -1.94 -19.57
CA GLU A 137 22.06 -3.04 -18.73
C GLU A 137 22.31 -4.31 -19.55
N GLY A 138 21.49 -4.59 -20.56
CA GLY A 138 21.68 -5.73 -21.47
C GLY A 138 22.99 -5.69 -22.28
N VAL A 139 23.59 -4.51 -22.45
CA VAL A 139 24.86 -4.33 -23.18
C VAL A 139 26.09 -4.39 -22.26
N ASN A 140 25.93 -4.15 -20.95
CA ASN A 140 27.05 -3.88 -20.03
C ASN A 140 26.87 -4.51 -18.63
N TYR A 141 26.22 -5.68 -18.57
CA TYR A 141 25.85 -6.38 -17.32
C TYR A 141 27.01 -6.57 -16.33
N THR A 142 28.25 -6.70 -16.83
CA THR A 142 29.44 -6.96 -16.02
C THR A 142 30.23 -5.73 -15.58
N TYR A 143 30.01 -4.53 -16.17
CA TYR A 143 30.82 -3.33 -15.85
C TYR A 143 30.09 -2.30 -14.97
N LYS A 144 28.75 -2.25 -14.98
CA LYS A 144 27.98 -1.29 -14.16
C LYS A 144 27.61 -1.80 -12.75
N ALA A 145 27.41 -3.11 -12.57
CA ALA A 145 27.07 -3.70 -11.27
C ALA A 145 28.12 -3.41 -10.18
N GLN A 146 29.39 -3.28 -10.56
CA GLN A 146 30.49 -2.92 -9.65
C GLN A 146 30.44 -1.49 -9.09
N LYS A 147 29.53 -0.62 -9.56
CA LYS A 147 29.45 0.79 -9.11
C LYS A 147 28.08 1.22 -8.56
N THR A 148 27.07 0.37 -8.61
CA THR A 148 25.72 0.73 -8.13
C THR A 148 25.52 0.30 -6.68
N SER A 149 24.81 1.10 -5.88
CA SER A 149 24.49 0.74 -4.50
C SER A 149 23.55 -0.48 -4.46
N LEU A 150 23.49 -1.18 -3.32
CA LEU A 150 22.54 -2.26 -3.12
C LEU A 150 21.10 -1.77 -3.34
N HIS A 151 20.78 -0.57 -2.86
CA HIS A 151 19.50 0.07 -3.05
C HIS A 151 19.14 0.23 -4.53
N ALA A 152 20.06 0.80 -5.34
CA ALA A 152 19.85 1.01 -6.77
C ALA A 152 19.63 -0.31 -7.50
N SER A 153 20.50 -1.30 -7.27
CA SER A 153 20.42 -2.61 -7.95
C SER A 153 19.14 -3.36 -7.61
N ALA A 154 18.72 -3.32 -6.34
CA ALA A 154 17.47 -3.95 -5.91
C ALA A 154 16.24 -3.23 -6.46
N LEU A 155 16.27 -1.90 -6.54
CA LEU A 155 15.18 -1.11 -7.10
C LEU A 155 15.02 -1.36 -8.61
N THR A 156 16.11 -1.33 -9.37
CA THR A 156 16.13 -1.69 -10.80
C THR A 156 15.59 -3.10 -11.02
N PHE A 157 16.11 -4.09 -10.29
CA PHE A 157 15.66 -5.47 -10.36
C PHE A 157 14.15 -5.58 -10.14
N ARG A 158 13.65 -4.95 -9.06
CA ARG A 158 12.24 -5.01 -8.69
C ARG A 158 11.36 -4.37 -9.76
N LEU A 159 11.69 -3.16 -10.20
CA LEU A 159 10.89 -2.44 -11.19
C LEU A 159 10.88 -3.16 -12.54
N LEU A 160 12.03 -3.65 -13.01
CA LEU A 160 12.11 -4.42 -14.25
C LEU A 160 11.23 -5.69 -14.18
N ARG A 161 11.34 -6.48 -13.10
CA ARG A 161 10.51 -7.70 -12.97
C ARG A 161 9.03 -7.41 -12.83
N GLN A 162 8.65 -6.38 -12.08
CA GLN A 162 7.25 -5.96 -11.96
C GLN A 162 6.62 -5.57 -13.31
N HIS A 163 7.44 -5.14 -14.28
CA HIS A 163 7.02 -4.80 -15.64
C HIS A 163 7.26 -5.93 -16.66
N GLY A 164 7.63 -7.13 -16.20
CA GLY A 164 7.72 -8.33 -17.05
C GLY A 164 9.08 -8.54 -17.74
N TYR A 165 10.11 -7.78 -17.38
CA TYR A 165 11.46 -8.02 -17.89
C TYR A 165 12.14 -9.18 -17.16
N GLN A 166 12.82 -10.05 -17.91
CA GLN A 166 13.56 -11.18 -17.35
C GLN A 166 14.94 -10.74 -16.84
N PHE A 167 15.03 -10.32 -15.59
CA PHE A 167 16.29 -9.86 -15.00
C PHE A 167 16.86 -10.87 -14.00
N SER A 168 18.13 -11.26 -14.11
CA SER A 168 18.72 -12.35 -13.33
C SER A 168 18.98 -11.96 -11.86
N GLN A 169 18.78 -12.88 -10.91
CA GLN A 169 19.21 -12.72 -9.52
C GLN A 169 20.73 -12.55 -9.37
N ASP A 170 21.50 -12.87 -10.41
CA ASP A 170 22.97 -12.78 -10.40
C ASP A 170 23.48 -11.35 -10.22
N VAL A 171 22.65 -10.34 -10.50
CA VAL A 171 22.93 -8.92 -10.19
C VAL A 171 23.27 -8.72 -8.70
N PHE A 172 22.80 -9.61 -7.82
CA PHE A 172 23.04 -9.50 -6.39
C PHE A 172 24.34 -10.16 -5.92
N ARG A 173 25.06 -10.91 -6.78
CA ARG A 173 26.27 -11.64 -6.36
C ARG A 173 27.36 -10.73 -5.80
N ASP A 174 27.49 -9.53 -6.36
CA ASP A 174 28.51 -8.55 -5.93
C ASP A 174 28.22 -7.97 -4.52
N PHE A 175 27.00 -8.13 -4.00
CA PHE A 175 26.60 -7.69 -2.66
C PHE A 175 26.62 -8.82 -1.63
N MET A 176 27.08 -10.00 -2.03
CA MET A 176 27.08 -11.21 -1.21
C MET A 176 28.51 -11.72 -0.98
N ASP A 177 28.75 -12.36 0.17
CA ASP A 177 29.99 -13.06 0.47
C ASP A 177 30.04 -14.46 -0.16
N GLU A 178 31.14 -15.18 0.05
CA GLU A 178 31.33 -16.55 -0.47
C GLU A 178 30.28 -17.55 0.06
N LYS A 179 29.61 -17.25 1.16
CA LYS A 179 28.54 -18.07 1.76
C LYS A 179 27.15 -17.68 1.22
N GLY A 180 27.06 -16.64 0.40
CA GLY A 180 25.82 -16.08 -0.12
C GLY A 180 25.07 -15.24 0.91
N GLN A 181 25.78 -14.65 1.88
CA GLN A 181 25.22 -13.71 2.86
C GLN A 181 25.55 -12.28 2.46
N ILE A 182 24.70 -11.33 2.87
CA ILE A 182 24.93 -9.90 2.61
C ILE A 182 26.28 -9.47 3.21
N LEU A 183 27.08 -8.76 2.42
CA LEU A 183 28.39 -8.25 2.85
C LEU A 183 28.26 -7.44 4.15
N ALA A 184 29.23 -7.63 5.06
CA ALA A 184 29.22 -6.97 6.37
C ALA A 184 29.13 -5.43 6.28
N SER A 185 29.73 -4.84 5.24
CA SER A 185 29.69 -3.39 4.97
C SER A 185 28.29 -2.86 4.62
N LEU A 186 27.38 -3.73 4.18
CA LEU A 186 26.02 -3.36 3.75
C LEU A 186 24.97 -3.62 4.84
N LYS A 187 25.35 -4.24 5.97
CA LYS A 187 24.40 -4.61 7.04
C LYS A 187 23.79 -3.42 7.78
N GLU A 188 24.39 -2.25 7.65
CA GLU A 188 23.89 -0.98 8.19
C GLU A 188 23.14 -0.13 7.15
N ASP A 189 23.16 -0.53 5.87
CA ASP A 189 22.43 0.17 4.79
C ASP A 189 20.93 -0.20 4.84
N ALA A 190 20.18 0.51 5.68
CA ALA A 190 18.75 0.28 5.85
C ALA A 190 17.95 0.39 4.53
N ASN A 191 18.33 1.31 3.64
CA ASN A 191 17.66 1.50 2.35
C ASN A 191 17.97 0.36 1.37
N GLY A 192 19.23 -0.08 1.32
CA GLY A 192 19.63 -1.23 0.52
C GLY A 192 18.97 -2.52 0.98
N ILE A 193 18.98 -2.79 2.30
CA ILE A 193 18.35 -3.97 2.89
C ILE A 193 16.83 -3.97 2.64
N LEU A 194 16.18 -2.82 2.83
CA LEU A 194 14.74 -2.69 2.57
C LEU A 194 14.40 -2.94 1.10
N SER A 195 15.15 -2.35 0.17
CA SER A 195 14.94 -2.59 -1.26
C SER A 195 15.22 -4.03 -1.66
N LEU A 196 16.28 -4.65 -1.12
CA LEU A 196 16.59 -6.06 -1.39
C LEU A 196 15.49 -6.99 -0.84
N TYR A 197 14.97 -6.72 0.35
CA TYR A 197 13.82 -7.45 0.90
C TYR A 197 12.64 -7.41 -0.09
N GLU A 198 12.23 -6.21 -0.51
CA GLU A 198 11.10 -6.04 -1.44
C GLU A 198 11.35 -6.67 -2.81
N ALA A 199 12.58 -6.58 -3.32
CA ALA A 199 12.99 -7.20 -4.57
C ALA A 199 12.95 -8.72 -4.51
N SER A 200 13.36 -9.31 -3.39
CA SER A 200 13.47 -10.76 -3.24
C SER A 200 12.11 -11.46 -3.27
N TYR A 201 11.01 -10.77 -2.97
CA TYR A 201 9.64 -11.31 -3.15
C TYR A 201 9.19 -11.47 -4.60
N LEU A 202 10.02 -11.07 -5.57
CA LEU A 202 9.81 -11.36 -7.00
C LEU A 202 10.62 -12.58 -7.47
N ALA A 203 11.11 -13.40 -6.54
CA ALA A 203 11.81 -14.63 -6.86
C ALA A 203 10.95 -15.60 -7.68
N LEU A 204 11.60 -16.24 -8.66
CA LEU A 204 11.06 -17.36 -9.41
C LEU A 204 11.57 -18.68 -8.82
N GLU A 205 10.93 -19.79 -9.20
CA GLU A 205 11.35 -21.11 -8.75
C GLU A 205 12.81 -21.40 -9.15
N GLY A 206 13.61 -21.86 -8.19
CA GLY A 206 15.04 -22.12 -8.36
C GLY A 206 15.96 -20.93 -8.02
N GLU A 207 15.42 -19.77 -7.68
CA GLU A 207 16.19 -18.58 -7.31
C GLU A 207 16.59 -18.53 -5.83
N LEU A 208 17.43 -19.49 -5.44
CA LEU A 208 17.86 -19.71 -4.05
C LEU A 208 18.59 -18.51 -3.41
N LEU A 209 19.19 -17.61 -4.22
CA LEU A 209 19.84 -16.42 -3.68
C LEU A 209 18.79 -15.47 -3.09
N LEU A 210 17.68 -15.27 -3.79
CA LEU A 210 16.59 -14.42 -3.34
C LEU A 210 15.86 -15.02 -2.13
N ASP A 211 15.65 -16.34 -2.11
CA ASP A 211 15.06 -17.03 -0.95
C ASP A 211 15.91 -16.81 0.32
N LYS A 212 17.23 -16.92 0.20
CA LYS A 212 18.17 -16.61 1.29
C LYS A 212 18.14 -15.14 1.66
N ALA A 213 18.08 -14.25 0.68
CA ALA A 213 18.01 -12.82 0.91
C ALA A 213 16.75 -12.42 1.70
N ILE A 214 15.59 -13.03 1.45
CA ILE A 214 14.37 -12.81 2.27
C ILE A 214 14.67 -13.14 3.74
N ALA A 215 15.26 -14.30 4.01
CA ALA A 215 15.54 -14.74 5.38
C ALA A 215 16.51 -13.80 6.11
N GLU A 216 17.62 -13.41 5.45
CA GLU A 216 18.63 -12.53 6.04
C GLU A 216 18.12 -11.10 6.23
N THR A 217 17.56 -10.49 5.18
CA THR A 217 17.03 -9.13 5.25
C THR A 217 15.90 -9.02 6.27
N SER A 218 15.05 -10.03 6.44
CA SER A 218 14.04 -10.08 7.50
C SER A 218 14.63 -9.91 8.90
N ILE A 219 15.78 -10.52 9.18
CA ILE A 219 16.45 -10.44 10.49
C ILE A 219 17.07 -9.04 10.66
N LEU A 220 17.78 -8.56 9.65
CA LEU A 220 18.42 -7.24 9.69
C LEU A 220 17.39 -6.12 9.87
N LEU A 221 16.27 -6.16 9.13
CA LEU A 221 15.20 -5.18 9.23
C LEU A 221 14.54 -5.18 10.62
N LYS A 222 14.34 -6.35 11.25
CA LYS A 222 13.83 -6.44 12.62
C LYS A 222 14.81 -5.84 13.64
N ASN A 223 16.11 -6.01 13.42
CA ASN A 223 17.14 -5.41 14.27
C ASN A 223 17.12 -3.88 14.13
N ILE A 224 17.11 -3.36 12.89
CA ILE A 224 17.01 -1.91 12.61
C ILE A 224 15.74 -1.31 13.23
N GLN A 225 14.60 -2.01 13.11
CA GLN A 225 13.34 -1.59 13.71
C GLN A 225 13.42 -1.50 15.24
N SER A 226 14.17 -2.40 15.88
CA SER A 226 14.33 -2.47 17.33
C SER A 226 15.35 -1.46 17.88
N ASN A 227 16.22 -0.90 17.03
CA ASN A 227 17.28 0.01 17.42
C ASN A 227 16.76 1.46 17.53
N GLY A 228 16.91 2.07 18.72
CA GLY A 228 16.56 3.47 18.99
C GLY A 228 15.06 3.72 19.20
N SER A 229 14.71 4.82 19.90
CA SER A 229 13.32 5.11 20.31
C SER A 229 12.52 5.98 19.34
N GLU A 230 13.17 6.79 18.50
CA GLU A 230 12.48 7.74 17.63
C GLU A 230 11.90 7.04 16.39
N GLU A 231 10.67 7.38 16.02
CA GLU A 231 10.02 6.93 14.80
C GLU A 231 10.55 7.75 13.61
N SER A 232 10.94 7.08 12.52
CA SER A 232 11.46 7.72 11.32
C SER A 232 10.74 7.19 10.08
N TYR A 233 10.84 7.93 8.96
CA TYR A 233 10.33 7.48 7.66
C TYR A 233 10.76 6.04 7.34
N ILE A 234 12.03 5.72 7.62
CA ILE A 234 12.59 4.39 7.39
C ILE A 234 11.97 3.34 8.32
N LYS A 235 11.84 3.62 9.63
CA LYS A 235 11.24 2.64 10.55
C LYS A 235 9.78 2.34 10.23
N GLU A 236 9.01 3.36 9.86
CA GLU A 236 7.63 3.18 9.46
C GLU A 236 7.54 2.37 8.14
N SER A 237 8.45 2.62 7.20
CA SER A 237 8.59 1.84 5.97
C SER A 237 8.92 0.37 6.26
N ILE A 238 9.89 0.12 7.14
CA ILE A 238 10.31 -1.23 7.54
C ILE A 238 9.15 -1.97 8.20
N ARG A 239 8.44 -1.32 9.14
CA ARG A 239 7.29 -1.91 9.82
C ARG A 239 6.23 -2.37 8.82
N ARG A 240 5.86 -1.50 7.88
CA ARG A 240 4.87 -1.83 6.85
C ARG A 240 5.34 -2.97 5.95
N THR A 241 6.63 -2.98 5.63
CA THR A 241 7.26 -3.99 4.77
C THR A 241 7.28 -5.37 5.39
N LEU A 242 7.57 -5.45 6.69
CA LEU A 242 7.54 -6.71 7.44
C LEU A 242 6.12 -7.23 7.72
N GLU A 243 5.09 -6.37 7.67
CA GLU A 243 3.68 -6.82 7.75
C GLU A 243 3.25 -7.55 6.48
N LEU A 244 3.55 -6.95 5.31
CA LEU A 244 3.27 -7.53 4.01
C LEU A 244 4.20 -6.89 2.97
N PRO A 245 4.94 -7.66 2.14
CA PRO A 245 5.81 -7.12 1.10
C PRO A 245 5.00 -6.37 0.03
N LEU A 246 5.56 -5.30 -0.53
CA LEU A 246 4.94 -4.44 -1.54
C LEU A 246 4.36 -5.22 -2.72
N HIS A 247 5.05 -6.25 -3.22
CA HIS A 247 4.57 -7.07 -4.35
C HIS A 247 3.25 -7.79 -4.06
N GLN A 248 2.92 -8.01 -2.77
CA GLN A 248 1.70 -8.68 -2.33
C GLN A 248 0.59 -7.69 -1.91
N ARG A 249 0.84 -6.37 -2.01
CA ARG A 249 -0.13 -5.34 -1.61
C ARG A 249 -1.04 -4.91 -2.75
N ALA A 250 -2.29 -4.65 -2.41
CA ALA A 250 -3.21 -3.96 -3.32
C ALA A 250 -2.86 -2.46 -3.38
N LEU A 251 -2.20 -2.03 -4.46
CA LEU A 251 -1.65 -0.67 -4.62
C LEU A 251 -2.63 0.45 -4.28
N MET A 252 -3.89 0.38 -4.73
CA MET A 252 -4.88 1.43 -4.45
C MET A 252 -5.23 1.53 -2.96
N LEU A 253 -5.20 0.41 -2.23
CA LEU A 253 -5.45 0.41 -0.79
C LEU A 253 -4.21 0.88 -0.02
N ASP A 254 -3.00 0.59 -0.52
CA ASP A 254 -1.75 1.01 0.10
C ASP A 254 -1.39 2.47 -0.22
N ALA A 255 -1.85 3.02 -1.35
CA ALA A 255 -1.52 4.37 -1.81
C ALA A 255 -1.87 5.44 -0.78
N ARG A 256 -2.98 5.30 -0.05
CA ARG A 256 -3.33 6.26 1.02
C ARG A 256 -2.28 6.26 2.14
N TRP A 257 -1.89 5.07 2.60
CA TRP A 257 -0.87 4.94 3.64
C TRP A 257 0.46 5.51 3.13
N TYR A 258 0.82 5.23 1.87
CA TYR A 258 2.05 5.75 1.29
C TYR A 258 2.03 7.27 1.09
N ILE A 259 0.90 7.89 0.72
CA ILE A 259 0.75 9.36 0.67
C ILE A 259 1.06 9.99 2.03
N GLU A 260 0.55 9.38 3.12
CA GLU A 260 0.80 9.86 4.48
C GLU A 260 2.28 9.69 4.86
N LEU A 261 2.89 8.55 4.55
CA LEU A 261 4.31 8.30 4.79
C LEU A 261 5.21 9.23 3.96
N TYR A 262 4.97 9.35 2.66
CA TYR A 262 5.71 10.20 1.72
C TYR A 262 5.67 11.67 2.14
N SER A 263 4.58 12.12 2.75
CA SER A 263 4.49 13.49 3.27
C SER A 263 5.45 13.80 4.44
N LYS A 264 6.02 12.77 5.07
CA LYS A 264 7.02 12.87 6.14
C LYS A 264 8.46 12.76 5.64
N LYS A 265 8.67 12.40 4.37
CA LYS A 265 9.99 12.28 3.74
C LYS A 265 10.58 13.69 3.57
N GLU A 266 11.83 13.90 4.00
CA GLU A 266 12.47 15.23 4.02
C GLU A 266 12.67 15.81 2.61
N ASP A 267 13.02 14.95 1.66
CA ASP A 267 13.26 15.24 0.24
C ASP A 267 12.02 14.95 -0.63
N ALA A 268 10.81 14.90 -0.05
CA ALA A 268 9.59 14.60 -0.78
C ALA A 268 9.30 15.64 -1.89
N ASN A 269 9.02 15.16 -3.10
CA ASN A 269 8.59 16.03 -4.18
C ASN A 269 7.15 16.53 -3.92
N HIS A 270 7.03 17.81 -3.54
CA HIS A 270 5.74 18.40 -3.19
C HIS A 270 4.72 18.40 -4.34
N LYS A 271 5.17 18.53 -5.59
CA LYS A 271 4.27 18.50 -6.76
C LYS A 271 3.71 17.10 -6.97
N LEU A 272 4.55 16.08 -6.82
CA LEU A 272 4.16 14.69 -6.90
C LEU A 272 3.19 14.32 -5.77
N LEU A 273 3.46 14.77 -4.53
CA LEU A 273 2.58 14.57 -3.38
C LEU A 273 1.21 15.25 -3.58
N GLU A 274 1.20 16.49 -4.11
CA GLU A 274 -0.03 17.21 -4.38
C GLU A 274 -0.86 16.51 -5.47
N LEU A 275 -0.21 16.06 -6.55
CA LEU A 275 -0.85 15.27 -7.60
C LEU A 275 -1.46 13.97 -7.04
N ALA A 276 -0.73 13.26 -6.17
CA ALA A 276 -1.20 12.05 -5.53
C ALA A 276 -2.47 12.27 -4.70
N LYS A 277 -2.50 13.34 -3.89
CA LYS A 277 -3.68 13.71 -3.09
C LYS A 277 -4.89 14.04 -3.97
N LEU A 278 -4.68 14.83 -5.03
CA LEU A 278 -5.74 15.19 -5.97
C LEU A 278 -6.30 13.97 -6.69
N ASP A 279 -5.42 13.11 -7.23
CA ASP A 279 -5.82 11.90 -7.94
C ASP A 279 -6.57 10.92 -7.05
N PHE A 280 -6.08 10.69 -5.82
CA PHE A 280 -6.73 9.84 -4.84
C PHE A 280 -8.17 10.31 -4.56
N ASN A 281 -8.35 11.61 -4.34
CA ASN A 281 -9.67 12.19 -4.08
C ASN A 281 -10.60 12.10 -5.31
N MET A 282 -10.06 12.32 -6.51
CA MET A 282 -10.82 12.16 -7.76
C MET A 282 -11.29 10.71 -7.95
N ARG A 283 -10.42 9.73 -7.71
CA ARG A 283 -10.77 8.30 -7.77
C ARG A 283 -11.78 7.92 -6.69
N GLN A 284 -11.58 8.39 -5.46
CA GLN A 284 -12.54 8.18 -4.37
C GLN A 284 -13.92 8.73 -4.73
N SER A 285 -13.99 9.89 -5.39
CA SER A 285 -15.25 10.48 -5.86
C SER A 285 -15.99 9.59 -6.86
N VAL A 286 -15.26 8.96 -7.80
CA VAL A 286 -15.82 7.98 -8.73
C VAL A 286 -16.33 6.75 -7.98
N LEU A 287 -15.48 6.15 -7.13
CA LEU A 287 -15.84 4.94 -6.37
C LEU A 287 -17.07 5.14 -5.47
N GLN A 288 -17.22 6.33 -4.87
CA GLN A 288 -18.41 6.65 -4.08
C GLN A 288 -19.67 6.79 -4.94
N ARG A 289 -19.57 7.28 -6.18
CA ARG A 289 -20.70 7.29 -7.11
C ARG A 289 -21.10 5.86 -7.50
N ASP A 290 -20.13 5.03 -7.85
CA ASP A 290 -20.37 3.62 -8.18
C ASP A 290 -21.01 2.88 -7.00
N LEU A 291 -20.51 3.13 -5.77
CA LEU A 291 -21.07 2.56 -4.54
C LEU A 291 -22.53 2.95 -4.32
N LYS A 292 -22.90 4.21 -4.60
CA LYS A 292 -24.31 4.66 -4.51
C LYS A 292 -25.21 3.92 -5.48
N ASP A 293 -24.74 3.68 -6.70
CA ASP A 293 -25.53 3.01 -7.73
C ASP A 293 -25.70 1.52 -7.41
N ILE A 294 -24.67 0.86 -6.86
CA ILE A 294 -24.77 -0.50 -6.32
C ILE A 294 -25.85 -0.57 -5.22
N TYR A 295 -25.78 0.31 -4.23
CA TYR A 295 -26.76 0.33 -3.12
C TYR A 295 -28.20 0.63 -3.60
N ARG A 296 -28.36 1.49 -4.61
CA ARG A 296 -29.68 1.75 -5.23
C ARG A 296 -30.24 0.52 -5.92
N TYR A 297 -29.38 -0.26 -6.56
CA TYR A 297 -29.80 -1.49 -7.23
C TYR A 297 -30.18 -2.58 -6.23
N GLU A 298 -29.43 -2.74 -5.14
CA GLU A 298 -29.73 -3.73 -4.10
C GLU A 298 -31.06 -3.45 -3.39
N VAL A 299 -31.35 -2.19 -3.06
CA VAL A 299 -32.63 -1.82 -2.41
C VAL A 299 -33.83 -2.08 -3.33
N LYS A 300 -33.68 -1.96 -4.65
CA LYS A 300 -34.77 -2.25 -5.61
C LYS A 300 -35.11 -3.73 -5.74
N LYS A 301 -34.27 -4.63 -5.24
CA LYS A 301 -34.48 -6.09 -5.31
C LYS A 301 -35.18 -6.68 -4.08
N ILE A 302 -35.27 -5.91 -3.00
CA ILE A 302 -35.92 -6.28 -1.74
C ILE A 302 -37.35 -5.73 -1.78
#